data_AF-A0A931XT02-F1
#
_entry.id   AF-A0A931XT02-F1
#
_cell.length_a   1.000
_cell.length_b   1.000
_cell.length_c   1.000
_cell.angle_alpha   90.00
_cell.angle_beta   90.00
_cell.angle_gamma   90.00
#
_symmetry.space_group_name_H-M   'P 1'
#
loop_
_entity.id
_entity.type
_entity.pdbx_description
1 polymer ?
#
loop_
_entity_poly.entity_id
_entity_poly.type
_entity_poly.pdbx_seq_one_letter_code
_entity_poly.pdbx_strand_id
1 'polypeptide(L)'
;MPTIRTLSGRNSFSYTGNCKEGFYLEYSDRPFVSPQVISSITSFFCGTTVIGGFNVSNPKGFGKWLQENTSFTSRHGSHIAAVLAHEDLLVPSWDGNRILLHFR
;
A
#
# COMPACT_ATOMS: atom_id res chain seq x y z
N MET A 1 -14.70 8.48 7.66
CA MET A 1 -13.80 8.55 6.49
C MET A 1 -12.54 9.28 6.91
N PRO A 2 -11.45 8.56 7.23
CA PRO A 2 -10.17 9.18 7.55
C PRO A 2 -9.52 9.81 6.31
N THR A 3 -8.81 10.92 6.51
CA THR A 3 -7.90 11.51 5.53
C THR A 3 -6.47 11.28 6.01
N ILE A 4 -5.69 10.56 5.22
CA ILE A 4 -4.31 10.20 5.52
C ILE A 4 -3.38 10.71 4.41
N ARG A 5 -2.07 10.61 4.66
CA ARG A 5 -1.05 10.93 3.66
C ARG A 5 -0.41 9.67 3.14
N THR A 6 0.04 9.70 1.88
CA THR A 6 0.95 8.67 1.37
C THR A 6 2.20 8.63 2.24
N LEU A 7 2.88 7.48 2.28
CA LEU A 7 4.05 7.29 3.14
C LEU A 7 5.22 8.25 2.86
N SER A 8 5.26 8.82 1.66
CA SER A 8 6.23 9.86 1.28
C SER A 8 5.82 11.28 1.73
N GLY A 9 4.63 11.44 2.29
CA GLY A 9 4.05 12.73 2.68
C GLY A 9 3.56 13.60 1.52
N ARG A 10 3.71 13.15 0.26
CA ARG A 10 3.48 14.00 -0.93
C ARG A 10 2.02 14.27 -1.23
N ASN A 11 1.14 13.28 -1.00
CA ASN A 11 -0.28 13.39 -1.34
C ASN A 11 -1.12 13.08 -0.11
N SER A 12 -2.22 13.82 0.07
CA SER A 12 -3.28 13.50 1.03
C SER A 12 -4.46 12.87 0.30
N PHE A 13 -5.09 11.87 0.89
CA PHE A 13 -6.24 11.18 0.32
C PHE A 13 -7.14 10.62 1.41
N SER A 14 -8.38 10.28 1.06
CA SER A 14 -9.33 9.65 1.96
C SER A 14 -9.59 8.20 1.55
N TYR A 15 -10.01 7.38 2.50
CA TYR A 15 -10.48 6.01 2.21
C TYR A 15 -11.70 5.66 3.07
N THR A 16 -12.50 4.70 2.62
CA THR A 16 -13.68 4.20 3.33
C THR A 16 -13.61 2.68 3.46
N GLY A 17 -13.97 2.14 4.62
CA GLY A 17 -13.80 0.71 4.94
C GLY A 17 -12.59 0.48 5.84
N ASN A 18 -12.09 -0.74 5.85
CA ASN A 18 -10.99 -1.18 6.73
C ASN A 18 -10.26 -2.37 6.10
N CYS A 19 -9.13 -2.79 6.66
CA CYS A 19 -8.35 -3.88 6.06
C CYS A 19 -9.00 -5.28 6.20
N LYS A 20 -10.00 -5.44 7.08
CA LYS A 20 -10.69 -6.71 7.33
C LYS A 20 -11.79 -6.98 6.30
N GLU A 21 -12.55 -5.96 5.93
CA GLU A 21 -13.67 -6.03 4.98
C GLU A 21 -13.29 -5.58 3.57
N GLY A 22 -12.12 -4.95 3.44
CA GLY A 22 -11.71 -4.22 2.25
C GLY A 22 -12.03 -2.73 2.37
N PHE A 23 -11.39 -1.94 1.52
CA PHE A 23 -11.53 -0.50 1.54
C PHE A 23 -11.56 0.12 0.14
N TYR A 24 -12.27 1.23 0.03
CA TYR A 24 -12.31 2.09 -1.14
C TYR A 24 -11.30 3.22 -0.96
N LEU A 25 -10.50 3.47 -1.99
CA LEU A 25 -9.70 4.70 -2.05
C LEU A 25 -10.58 5.81 -2.65
N GLU A 26 -10.76 6.91 -1.93
CA GLU A 26 -11.69 7.99 -2.28
C GLU A 26 -10.98 9.05 -3.14
N TYR A 27 -10.50 8.62 -4.32
CA TYR A 27 -10.11 9.49 -5.43
C TYR A 27 -10.83 9.04 -6.72
N SER A 28 -10.49 9.62 -7.87
CA SER A 28 -11.09 9.28 -9.18
C SER A 28 -11.16 7.75 -9.40
N ASP A 29 -12.27 7.27 -9.96
CA ASP A 29 -12.60 5.85 -10.19
C ASP A 29 -12.88 5.00 -8.93
N ARG A 30 -12.69 5.57 -7.73
CA ARG A 30 -13.02 4.97 -6.43
C ARG A 30 -12.67 3.47 -6.32
N PRO A 31 -11.41 3.09 -6.53
CA PRO A 31 -11.05 1.68 -6.63
C PRO A 31 -11.23 0.97 -5.28
N PHE A 32 -11.80 -0.23 -5.34
CA PHE A 32 -12.03 -1.10 -4.20
C PHE A 32 -10.89 -2.10 -4.02
N VAL A 33 -10.20 -2.04 -2.89
CA VAL A 33 -9.20 -3.02 -2.46
C VAL A 33 -9.89 -4.09 -1.64
N SER A 34 -10.05 -5.26 -2.24
CA SER A 34 -10.74 -6.38 -1.60
C SER A 34 -9.92 -6.98 -0.45
N PRO A 35 -10.56 -7.59 0.55
CA PRO A 35 -9.85 -8.25 1.65
C PRO A 35 -8.99 -9.41 1.17
N GLN A 36 -9.32 -10.03 0.03
CA GLN A 36 -8.48 -11.07 -0.60
C GLN A 36 -7.15 -10.49 -1.07
N VAL A 37 -7.14 -9.30 -1.68
CA VAL A 37 -5.89 -8.63 -2.07
C VAL A 37 -5.05 -8.30 -0.84
N ILE A 38 -5.67 -7.80 0.22
CA ILE A 38 -5.00 -7.48 1.48
C ILE A 38 -4.40 -8.73 2.13
N SER A 39 -5.16 -9.83 2.15
CA SER A 39 -4.70 -11.13 2.63
C SER A 39 -3.52 -11.66 1.81
N SER A 40 -3.57 -11.55 0.48
CA SER A 40 -2.45 -11.92 -0.39
C SER A 40 -1.21 -11.07 -0.13
N ILE A 41 -1.35 -9.76 0.07
CA ILE A 41 -0.26 -8.85 0.41
C ILE A 41 0.39 -9.28 1.73
N THR A 42 -0.41 -9.39 2.78
CA THR A 42 0.08 -9.67 4.14
C THR A 42 0.67 -11.07 4.22
N SER A 43 0.06 -12.07 3.58
CA SER A 43 0.60 -13.44 3.54
C SER A 43 1.92 -13.52 2.77
N PHE A 44 2.05 -12.82 1.65
CA PHE A 44 3.26 -12.86 0.83
C PHE A 44 4.44 -12.13 1.49
N PHE A 45 4.18 -11.00 2.16
CA PHE A 45 5.21 -10.17 2.78
C PHE A 45 5.38 -10.37 4.28
N CYS A 46 4.62 -11.25 4.93
CA CYS A 46 4.65 -11.49 6.37
C CYS A 46 6.09 -11.67 6.89
N GLY A 47 6.48 -10.87 7.88
CA GLY A 47 7.82 -10.90 8.48
C GLY A 47 8.96 -10.40 7.58
N THR A 48 8.65 -9.86 6.39
CA THR A 48 9.65 -9.33 5.45
C THR A 48 9.71 -7.82 5.47
N THR A 49 10.87 -7.30 5.08
CA THR A 49 11.05 -5.87 4.80
C THR A 49 11.21 -5.67 3.30
N VAL A 50 10.37 -4.84 2.71
CA VAL A 50 10.40 -4.57 1.27
C VAL A 50 10.48 -3.09 0.97
N ILE A 51 11.14 -2.76 -0.13
CA ILE A 51 11.18 -1.38 -0.63
C ILE A 51 9.78 -1.05 -1.16
N GLY A 52 9.22 0.10 -0.76
CA GLY A 52 7.89 0.53 -1.19
C GLY A 52 7.76 0.62 -2.71
N GLY A 53 8.82 1.07 -3.39
CA GLY A 53 8.98 0.86 -4.84
C GLY A 53 7.77 1.28 -5.66
N PHE A 54 7.17 2.42 -5.35
CA PHE A 54 5.90 2.87 -5.96
C PHE A 54 6.06 3.45 -7.38
N ASN A 55 7.29 3.58 -7.86
CA ASN A 55 7.63 3.99 -9.22
C ASN A 55 7.94 2.77 -10.10
N VAL A 56 7.54 2.85 -11.37
CA VAL A 56 7.73 1.81 -12.40
C VAL A 56 9.21 1.41 -12.57
N SER A 57 10.14 2.32 -12.31
CA SER A 57 11.58 2.14 -12.52
C SER A 57 12.28 1.23 -11.50
N ASN A 58 11.60 0.80 -10.43
CA ASN A 58 12.19 -0.10 -9.44
C ASN A 58 11.63 -1.52 -9.62
N PRO A 59 12.36 -2.45 -10.27
CA PRO A 59 11.87 -3.79 -10.60
C PRO A 59 11.75 -4.72 -9.39
N LYS A 60 12.10 -4.24 -8.18
CA LYS A 60 11.97 -4.99 -6.92
C LYS A 60 11.26 -4.10 -5.89
N GLY A 61 10.00 -4.41 -5.58
CA GLY A 61 9.26 -3.67 -4.55
C GLY A 61 7.75 -3.93 -4.54
N PHE A 62 7.09 -3.37 -3.53
CA PHE A 62 5.66 -3.54 -3.28
C PHE A 62 4.79 -3.10 -4.46
N GLY A 63 5.09 -1.94 -5.06
CA GLY A 63 4.37 -1.44 -6.23
C GLY A 63 4.45 -2.35 -7.46
N LYS A 64 5.57 -3.06 -7.64
CA LYS A 64 5.75 -3.99 -8.77
C LYS A 64 4.98 -5.30 -8.53
N TRP A 65 5.06 -5.84 -7.31
CA TRP A 65 4.30 -7.02 -6.92
C TRP A 65 2.79 -6.82 -7.10
N LEU A 66 2.27 -5.65 -6.70
CA LEU A 66 0.85 -5.30 -6.91
C LEU A 66 0.46 -5.36 -8.39
N GLN A 67 1.30 -4.82 -9.27
CA GLN A 67 1.03 -4.80 -10.71
C GLN A 67 1.00 -6.21 -11.33
N GLU A 68 1.82 -7.12 -10.82
CA GLU A 68 1.92 -8.49 -11.36
C GLU A 68 0.88 -9.46 -10.78
N ASN A 69 0.39 -9.19 -9.57
CA ASN A 69 -0.48 -10.11 -8.82
C ASN A 69 -1.92 -9.60 -8.66
N THR A 70 -2.21 -8.36 -9.07
CA THR A 70 -3.53 -7.74 -8.91
C THR A 70 -3.87 -6.83 -10.09
N SER A 71 -5.08 -6.27 -10.12
CA SER A 71 -5.48 -5.24 -11.07
C SER A 71 -4.94 -3.83 -10.73
N PHE A 72 -4.23 -3.67 -9.61
CA PHE A 72 -3.72 -2.38 -9.16
C PHE A 72 -2.39 -2.00 -9.82
N THR A 73 -2.25 -0.73 -10.19
CA THR A 73 -0.97 -0.19 -10.67
C THR A 73 -0.02 0.12 -9.52
N SER A 74 1.27 0.28 -9.80
CA SER A 74 2.26 0.70 -8.80
C SER A 74 1.93 2.04 -8.14
N ARG A 75 1.18 2.94 -8.81
CA ARG A 75 0.72 4.21 -8.22
C ARG A 75 -0.27 3.99 -7.07
N HIS A 76 -1.16 3.02 -7.22
CA HIS A 76 -2.08 2.61 -6.16
C HIS A 76 -1.33 2.07 -4.95
N GLY A 77 -0.18 1.42 -5.17
CA GLY A 77 0.67 0.90 -4.09
C GLY A 77 1.03 1.95 -3.04
N SER A 78 1.27 3.21 -3.42
CA SER A 78 1.58 4.27 -2.45
C SER A 78 0.42 4.63 -1.52
N HIS A 79 -0.82 4.48 -1.99
CA HIS A 79 -2.04 4.72 -1.22
C HIS A 79 -2.38 3.49 -0.39
N ILE A 80 -2.33 2.30 -1.01
CA ILE A 80 -2.56 1.02 -0.33
C ILE A 80 -1.60 0.86 0.84
N ALA A 81 -0.29 1.08 0.65
CA ALA A 81 0.69 0.95 1.72
C ALA A 81 0.44 1.95 2.87
N ALA A 82 -0.07 3.14 2.58
CA ALA A 82 -0.45 4.11 3.60
C ALA A 82 -1.67 3.68 4.40
N VAL A 83 -2.69 3.07 3.77
CA VAL A 83 -3.84 2.48 4.48
C VAL A 83 -3.39 1.31 5.34
N LEU A 84 -2.56 0.41 4.81
CA LEU A 84 -2.01 -0.73 5.57
C LEU A 84 -1.20 -0.26 6.78
N ALA A 85 -0.43 0.84 6.66
CA ALA A 85 0.29 1.42 7.77
C ALA A 85 -0.64 2.06 8.81
N HIS A 86 -1.67 2.76 8.35
CA HIS A 86 -2.66 3.40 9.21
C HIS A 86 -3.49 2.36 9.99
N GLU A 87 -3.68 1.17 9.44
CA GLU A 87 -4.40 0.04 10.07
C GLU A 87 -3.45 -0.96 10.73
N ASP A 88 -2.22 -0.55 11.05
CA ASP A 88 -1.24 -1.33 11.83
C ASP A 88 -0.76 -2.66 11.22
N LEU A 89 -1.01 -2.90 9.93
CA LEU A 89 -0.57 -4.10 9.20
C LEU A 89 0.88 -4.01 8.72
N LEU A 90 1.44 -2.81 8.63
CA LEU A 90 2.85 -2.61 8.36
C LEU A 90 3.38 -1.36 9.09
N VAL A 91 4.70 -1.30 9.25
CA VAL A 91 5.39 -0.12 9.77
C VAL A 91 6.29 0.45 8.66
N PRO A 92 6.13 1.72 8.26
CA PRO A 92 7.03 2.35 7.32
C PRO A 92 8.31 2.82 8.02
N SER A 93 9.44 2.73 7.34
CA SER A 93 10.69 3.39 7.76
C SER A 93 11.42 4.00 6.56
N TRP A 94 12.46 4.78 6.86
CA TRP A 94 13.28 5.45 5.86
C TRP A 94 14.69 4.88 5.86
N ASP A 95 15.14 4.46 4.68
CA ASP A 95 16.54 4.09 4.41
C ASP A 95 17.07 5.03 3.32
N GLY A 96 17.70 6.13 3.78
CA GLY A 96 18.07 7.26 2.94
C GLY A 96 16.86 7.85 2.22
N ASN A 97 16.84 7.76 0.88
CA ASN A 97 15.75 8.26 0.03
C ASN A 97 14.69 7.20 -0.30
N ARG A 98 14.72 6.03 0.36
CA ARG A 98 13.82 4.91 0.10
C ARG A 98 12.89 4.71 1.29
N ILE A 99 11.63 4.44 1.00
CA ILE A 99 10.66 3.98 2.00
C ILE A 99 10.75 2.46 2.06
N LEU A 100 10.98 1.93 3.25
CA LEU A 100 10.89 0.52 3.56
C LEU A 100 9.54 0.23 4.23
N LEU A 101 8.98 -0.92 3.92
CA LEU A 101 7.73 -1.42 4.49
C LEU A 101 8.05 -2.67 5.30
N HIS A 102 7.83 -2.62 6.61
CA HIS A 102 8.00 -3.75 7.51
C HIS A 102 6.64 -4.37 7.77
N PHE A 103 6.37 -5.51 7.15
CA PHE A 103 5.10 -6.22 7.32
C PHE A 103 5.14 -7.09 8.58
N ARG A 104 4.07 -7.01 9.38
CA ARG A 104 3.92 -7.78 10.62
C ARG A 104 3.35 -9.16 10.35
#